data_AF-A0A1Q3EB08-F1
#
_entry.id   AF-A0A1Q3EB08-F1
#
_cell.length_a   1.000
_cell.length_b   1.000
_cell.length_c   1.000
_cell.angle_alpha   90.00
_cell.angle_beta   90.00
_cell.angle_gamma   90.00
#
_symmetry.space_group_name_H-M   'P 1'
#
loop_
_entity.id
_entity.type
_entity.pdbx_description
1 polymer ?
#
loop_
_entity_poly.entity_id
_entity_poly.type
_entity_poly.pdbx_seq_one_letter_code
_entity_poly.pdbx_strand_id
1 'polypeptide(L)'
;MSFLGWLSGGHAVRMAMELSLHKAWPRLLRRINLKKTSEDDRDLVIASRTWFCLYLFEHQLSYGTGRPAILKDDESIRHCRLLLQHPLAIEDDMRLVSTVELITLRERVHNALSSFDEPVKDSDFDELKKADASFRTWFATWDHAFSQKYEDAAFYRQSLQIQQFHAELFHNATALRGINGPEDVQRMPQIQRELAIRSIQIARQGLDITVNSPAYREGMKYAVHYTHATATFAASFLLRLARLFPNECDMYDIKNQVERLANLMAEIPGKRYALTLQVMLKRFKKRKSASASRSPTASREPHRNPNIMEHSSSSSSSIQGAQVYSPVYDTHFGENALPVNHSQMQQQQQQLQLQQQHIQPHLQPADADNIWRGFETTANEQLPVWMSDQTLGGSSFSQNGMDAFLLPADYLPPAPQIW
;
A
#
# COMPACT_ATOMS: atom_id res chain seq x y z
N MET A 1 -3.73 -1.28 -14.30
CA MET A 1 -5.16 -1.13 -14.01
C MET A 1 -5.48 -0.11 -12.90
N SER A 2 -4.55 0.25 -11.98
CA SER A 2 -4.87 1.18 -10.88
C SER A 2 -5.12 2.64 -11.31
N PHE A 3 -4.40 3.17 -12.31
CA PHE A 3 -4.62 4.55 -12.79
C PHE A 3 -5.98 4.74 -13.50
N LEU A 4 -6.42 3.74 -14.27
CA LEU A 4 -7.72 3.78 -14.98
C LEU A 4 -8.92 3.61 -14.03
N GLY A 5 -8.76 2.83 -12.96
CA GLY A 5 -9.82 2.57 -11.98
C GLY A 5 -10.24 3.80 -11.18
N TRP A 6 -9.30 4.70 -10.87
CA TRP A 6 -9.62 5.96 -10.19
C TRP A 6 -10.42 6.92 -11.08
N LEU A 7 -10.01 7.08 -12.34
CA LEU A 7 -10.70 7.95 -13.28
C LEU A 7 -12.13 7.48 -13.56
N SER A 8 -12.31 6.18 -13.79
CA SER A 8 -13.64 5.60 -13.99
C SER A 8 -14.49 5.65 -12.72
N GLY A 9 -13.90 5.41 -11.54
CA GLY A 9 -14.56 5.54 -10.25
C GLY A 9 -15.09 6.96 -10.00
N GLY A 10 -14.25 7.97 -10.17
CA GLY A 10 -14.64 9.37 -10.02
C GLY A 10 -15.71 9.81 -11.03
N HIS A 11 -15.65 9.30 -12.27
CA HIS A 11 -16.68 9.56 -13.27
C HIS A 11 -18.02 8.92 -12.89
N ALA A 12 -18.01 7.68 -12.40
CA ALA A 12 -19.20 6.98 -11.93
C ALA A 12 -19.85 7.70 -10.73
N VAL A 13 -19.06 8.18 -9.78
CA VAL A 13 -19.55 9.00 -8.65
C VAL A 13 -20.22 10.28 -9.15
N ARG A 14 -19.61 10.99 -10.11
CA ARG A 14 -20.19 12.21 -10.69
C ARG A 14 -21.53 11.94 -11.37
N MET A 15 -21.62 10.89 -12.21
CA MET A 15 -22.88 10.50 -12.85
C MET A 15 -23.95 10.14 -11.81
N ALA A 16 -23.59 9.42 -10.75
CA ALA A 16 -24.52 9.09 -9.67
C ALA A 16 -25.02 10.34 -8.91
N MET A 17 -24.18 11.37 -8.76
CA MET A 17 -24.61 12.65 -8.21
C MET A 17 -25.58 13.39 -9.13
N GLU A 18 -25.34 13.39 -10.45
CA GLU A 18 -26.25 13.98 -11.45
C GLU A 18 -27.63 13.29 -11.43
N LEU A 19 -27.65 11.96 -11.29
CA LEU A 19 -28.87 11.17 -11.09
C LEU A 19 -29.47 11.30 -9.67
N SER A 20 -28.88 12.13 -8.80
CA SER A 20 -29.32 12.36 -7.43
C SER A 20 -29.38 11.11 -6.54
N LEU A 21 -28.55 10.09 -6.80
CA LEU A 21 -28.56 8.84 -6.02
C LEU A 21 -28.19 9.07 -4.54
N HIS A 22 -27.32 10.04 -4.26
CA HIS A 22 -26.98 10.49 -2.89
C HIS A 22 -28.19 10.93 -2.05
N LYS A 23 -29.32 11.30 -2.67
CA LYS A 23 -30.56 11.68 -1.98
C LYS A 23 -31.50 10.50 -1.75
N ALA A 24 -31.25 9.34 -2.35
CA ALA A 24 -32.14 8.18 -2.28
C ALA A 24 -32.21 7.62 -0.86
N TRP A 25 -31.05 7.39 -0.23
CA TRP A 25 -31.01 6.84 1.12
C TRP A 25 -31.67 7.74 2.17
N PRO A 26 -31.38 9.05 2.26
CA PRO A 26 -32.09 9.95 3.20
C PRO A 26 -33.62 9.93 3.02
N ARG A 27 -34.10 9.83 1.78
CA ARG A 27 -35.54 9.71 1.49
C ARG A 27 -36.11 8.38 1.96
N LEU A 28 -35.41 7.28 1.67
CA LEU A 28 -35.81 5.93 2.08
C LEU A 28 -35.80 5.80 3.61
N LEU A 29 -34.75 6.28 4.27
CA LEU A 29 -34.62 6.31 5.73
C LEU A 29 -35.79 7.05 6.39
N ARG A 30 -36.21 8.19 5.84
CA ARG A 30 -37.40 8.91 6.33
C ARG A 30 -38.66 8.05 6.23
N ARG A 31 -38.84 7.29 5.14
CA ARG A 31 -40.00 6.39 4.99
C ARG A 31 -39.96 5.23 5.96
N ILE A 32 -38.78 4.64 6.18
CA ILE A 32 -38.56 3.60 7.19
C ILE A 32 -38.95 4.11 8.58
N ASN A 33 -38.45 5.28 8.98
CA ASN A 33 -38.76 5.89 10.29
C ASN A 33 -40.25 6.22 10.47
N LEU A 34 -40.93 6.61 9.39
CA LEU A 34 -42.37 6.88 9.40
C LEU A 34 -43.23 5.60 9.28
N LYS A 35 -42.62 4.42 9.15
CA LYS A 35 -43.30 3.14 8.86
C LYS A 35 -44.20 3.22 7.61
N LYS A 36 -43.73 3.94 6.59
CA LYS A 36 -44.42 4.14 5.29
C LYS A 36 -43.71 3.43 4.13
N THR A 37 -42.98 2.35 4.44
CA THR A 37 -42.27 1.55 3.44
C THR A 37 -43.25 0.74 2.61
N SER A 38 -43.05 0.72 1.29
CA SER A 38 -43.90 -0.05 0.36
C SER A 38 -43.07 -0.65 -0.78
N GLU A 39 -43.66 -1.56 -1.55
CA GLU A 39 -43.03 -2.13 -2.76
C GLU A 39 -42.66 -1.04 -3.79
N ASP A 40 -43.40 0.07 -3.81
CA ASP A 40 -43.10 1.25 -4.65
C ASP A 40 -41.76 1.92 -4.32
N ASP A 41 -41.12 1.60 -3.18
CA ASP A 41 -39.79 2.11 -2.82
C ASP A 41 -38.65 1.41 -3.58
N ARG A 42 -38.96 0.52 -4.53
CA ARG A 42 -37.98 -0.25 -5.31
C ARG A 42 -36.86 0.60 -5.91
N ASP A 43 -37.21 1.71 -6.56
CA ASP A 43 -36.21 2.59 -7.17
C ASP A 43 -35.32 3.27 -6.13
N LEU A 44 -35.88 3.66 -4.98
CA LEU A 44 -35.12 4.24 -3.87
C LEU A 44 -34.17 3.21 -3.25
N VAL A 45 -34.60 1.96 -3.10
CA VAL A 45 -33.76 0.87 -2.60
C VAL A 45 -32.60 0.59 -3.56
N ILE A 46 -32.88 0.47 -4.86
CA ILE A 46 -31.84 0.25 -5.89
C ILE A 46 -30.85 1.41 -5.91
N ALA A 47 -31.34 2.66 -5.92
CA ALA A 47 -30.50 3.85 -5.89
C ALA A 47 -29.63 3.91 -4.62
N SER A 48 -30.19 3.56 -3.45
CA SER A 48 -29.45 3.53 -2.18
C SER A 48 -28.35 2.48 -2.21
N ARG A 49 -28.64 1.26 -2.68
CA ARG A 49 -27.64 0.18 -2.85
C ARG A 49 -26.50 0.61 -3.76
N THR A 50 -26.83 1.18 -4.92
CA THR A 50 -25.84 1.69 -5.88
C THR A 50 -24.96 2.78 -5.24
N TRP A 51 -25.57 3.72 -4.51
CA TRP A 51 -24.82 4.76 -3.80
C TRP A 51 -23.87 4.18 -2.73
N PHE A 52 -24.34 3.20 -1.95
CA PHE A 52 -23.49 2.50 -0.96
C PHE A 52 -22.31 1.79 -1.62
N CYS A 53 -22.52 1.09 -2.74
CA CYS A 53 -21.43 0.47 -3.50
C CYS A 53 -20.41 1.50 -4.01
N LEU A 54 -20.86 2.66 -4.49
CA LEU A 54 -19.96 3.73 -4.91
C LEU A 54 -19.16 4.30 -3.74
N TYR A 55 -19.78 4.50 -2.57
CA TYR A 55 -19.10 4.89 -1.34
C TYR A 55 -18.00 3.89 -0.96
N LEU A 56 -18.28 2.58 -1.05
CA LEU A 56 -17.29 1.54 -0.80
C LEU A 56 -16.12 1.60 -1.78
N PHE A 57 -16.39 1.66 -3.09
CA PHE A 57 -15.35 1.66 -4.11
C PHE A 57 -14.47 2.90 -4.05
N GLU A 58 -15.05 4.07 -3.81
CA GLU A 58 -14.31 5.32 -3.63
C GLU A 58 -13.29 5.21 -2.49
N HIS A 59 -13.72 4.70 -1.33
CA HIS A 59 -12.82 4.50 -0.18
C HIS A 59 -11.77 3.42 -0.43
N GLN A 60 -12.15 2.31 -1.07
CA GLN A 60 -11.22 1.26 -1.44
C GLN A 60 -10.11 1.76 -2.38
N LEU A 61 -10.47 2.61 -3.35
CA LEU A 61 -9.51 3.27 -4.24
C LEU A 61 -8.65 4.30 -3.50
N SER A 62 -9.24 5.07 -2.58
CA SER A 62 -8.53 6.01 -1.71
C SER A 62 -7.43 5.29 -0.90
N TYR A 63 -7.78 4.24 -0.15
CA TYR A 63 -6.80 3.45 0.60
C TYR A 63 -5.76 2.73 -0.29
N GLY A 64 -6.18 2.37 -1.51
CA GLY A 64 -5.29 1.75 -2.50
C GLY A 64 -4.23 2.72 -3.02
N THR A 65 -4.61 3.97 -3.30
CA THR A 65 -3.79 4.94 -4.02
C THR A 65 -3.22 6.06 -3.15
N GLY A 66 -3.58 6.13 -1.87
CA GLY A 66 -3.20 7.20 -0.94
C GLY A 66 -3.92 8.53 -1.18
N ARG A 67 -4.82 8.59 -2.17
CA ARG A 67 -5.59 9.79 -2.48
C ARG A 67 -6.72 9.98 -1.48
N PRO A 68 -7.06 11.21 -1.08
CA PRO A 68 -8.23 11.45 -0.24
C PRO A 68 -9.53 11.00 -0.92
N ALA A 69 -10.41 10.34 -0.17
CA ALA A 69 -11.74 9.98 -0.64
C ALA A 69 -12.60 11.24 -0.88
N ILE A 70 -13.30 11.27 -2.02
CA ILE A 70 -14.21 12.34 -2.42
C ILE A 70 -15.52 12.27 -1.62
N LEU A 71 -16.06 11.07 -1.45
CA LEU A 71 -17.27 10.83 -0.65
C LEU A 71 -16.91 10.79 0.84
N LYS A 72 -17.79 11.34 1.68
CA LYS A 72 -17.60 11.46 3.13
C LYS A 72 -18.66 10.69 3.91
N ASP A 73 -18.38 10.40 5.17
CA ASP A 73 -19.39 9.98 6.16
C ASP A 73 -20.41 11.13 6.40
N ASP A 74 -21.54 11.07 5.69
CA ASP A 74 -22.64 12.03 5.79
C ASP A 74 -24.02 11.35 5.79
N GLU A 75 -25.09 12.17 5.75
CA GLU A 75 -26.47 11.70 5.75
C GLU A 75 -26.80 10.72 4.61
N SER A 76 -26.03 10.71 3.52
CA SER A 76 -26.24 9.83 2.38
C SER A 76 -25.91 8.36 2.66
N ILE A 77 -25.18 8.07 3.75
CA ILE A 77 -24.85 6.70 4.19
C ILE A 77 -25.18 6.44 5.66
N ARG A 78 -25.45 7.49 6.46
CA ARG A 78 -25.73 7.36 7.90
C ARG A 78 -26.88 6.39 8.18
N HIS A 79 -26.71 5.53 9.18
CA HIS A 79 -27.71 4.54 9.59
C HIS A 79 -28.08 3.51 8.50
N CYS A 80 -27.20 3.26 7.52
CA CYS A 80 -27.41 2.30 6.43
C CYS A 80 -27.92 0.92 6.88
N ARG A 81 -27.64 0.50 8.13
CA ARG A 81 -28.16 -0.74 8.73
C ARG A 81 -29.68 -0.86 8.70
N LEU A 82 -30.40 0.26 8.74
CA LEU A 82 -31.86 0.26 8.67
C LEU A 82 -32.39 -0.23 7.31
N LEU A 83 -31.54 -0.29 6.26
CA LEU A 83 -31.90 -0.91 4.99
C LEU A 83 -32.36 -2.36 5.18
N LEU A 84 -31.74 -3.08 6.13
CA LEU A 84 -32.04 -4.49 6.41
C LEU A 84 -33.43 -4.71 7.02
N GLN A 85 -34.11 -3.64 7.47
CA GLN A 85 -35.47 -3.70 7.99
C GLN A 85 -36.52 -3.43 6.91
N HIS A 86 -36.09 -3.04 5.70
CA HIS A 86 -36.99 -2.75 4.60
C HIS A 86 -37.55 -4.06 4.01
N PRO A 87 -38.84 -4.13 3.59
CA PRO A 87 -39.42 -5.34 2.99
C PRO A 87 -38.68 -5.85 1.74
N LEU A 88 -38.12 -4.92 0.96
CA LEU A 88 -37.31 -5.22 -0.23
C LEU A 88 -35.85 -5.58 0.05
N ALA A 89 -35.44 -5.73 1.32
CA ALA A 89 -34.08 -6.12 1.67
C ALA A 89 -33.79 -7.55 1.20
N ILE A 90 -32.56 -7.78 0.72
CA ILE A 90 -32.08 -9.08 0.26
C ILE A 90 -30.92 -9.56 1.14
N GLU A 91 -30.50 -10.80 0.94
CA GLU A 91 -29.41 -11.40 1.72
C GLU A 91 -28.09 -10.62 1.58
N ASP A 92 -27.72 -10.25 0.35
CA ASP A 92 -26.47 -9.54 0.06
C ASP A 92 -26.37 -8.15 0.71
N ASP A 93 -27.51 -7.53 1.06
CA ASP A 93 -27.52 -6.22 1.73
C ASP A 93 -26.78 -6.27 3.06
N MET A 94 -26.76 -7.43 3.72
CA MET A 94 -26.08 -7.57 5.01
C MET A 94 -24.58 -7.37 4.88
N ARG A 95 -23.98 -7.92 3.81
CA ARG A 95 -22.57 -7.73 3.47
C ARG A 95 -22.27 -6.30 3.03
N LEU A 96 -23.16 -5.72 2.23
CA LEU A 96 -23.02 -4.32 1.78
C LEU A 96 -22.99 -3.37 2.98
N VAL A 97 -24.01 -3.43 3.83
CA VAL A 97 -24.14 -2.59 5.02
C VAL A 97 -22.99 -2.81 6.00
N SER A 98 -22.64 -4.05 6.32
CA SER A 98 -21.53 -4.33 7.25
C SER A 98 -20.24 -3.71 6.76
N THR A 99 -20.00 -3.75 5.46
CA THR A 99 -18.79 -3.16 4.84
C THR A 99 -18.86 -1.63 4.85
N VAL A 100 -20.03 -1.01 4.62
CA VAL A 100 -20.20 0.45 4.70
C VAL A 100 -19.85 0.94 6.10
N GLU A 101 -20.39 0.30 7.13
CA GLU A 101 -20.08 0.65 8.51
C GLU A 101 -18.60 0.50 8.85
N LEU A 102 -17.94 -0.55 8.35
CA LEU A 102 -16.50 -0.71 8.54
C LEU A 102 -15.72 0.42 7.86
N ILE A 103 -16.09 0.79 6.63
CA ILE A 103 -15.43 1.88 5.91
C ILE A 103 -15.61 3.20 6.64
N THR A 104 -16.78 3.48 7.20
CA THR A 104 -17.01 4.66 8.04
C THR A 104 -16.13 4.67 9.28
N LEU A 105 -15.99 3.53 9.97
CA LEU A 105 -15.05 3.41 11.10
C LEU A 105 -13.62 3.67 10.66
N ARG A 106 -13.20 3.09 9.53
CA ARG A 106 -11.86 3.30 8.97
C ARG A 106 -11.62 4.75 8.58
N GLU A 107 -12.59 5.42 7.96
CA GLU A 107 -12.49 6.82 7.55
C GLU A 107 -12.24 7.73 8.77
N ARG A 108 -12.97 7.50 9.87
CA ARG A 108 -12.76 8.23 11.13
C ARG A 108 -11.34 8.07 11.66
N VAL A 109 -10.82 6.84 11.70
CA VAL A 109 -9.48 6.55 12.20
C VAL A 109 -8.43 7.16 11.28
N HIS A 110 -8.61 7.03 9.97
CA HIS A 110 -7.71 7.62 8.97
C HIS A 110 -7.64 9.14 9.09
N ASN A 111 -8.77 9.81 9.26
CA ASN A 111 -8.84 11.25 9.46
C ASN A 111 -8.18 11.68 10.79
N ALA A 112 -8.33 10.91 11.85
CA ALA A 112 -7.68 11.18 13.13
C ALA A 112 -6.14 11.05 13.06
N LEU A 113 -5.63 10.19 12.17
CA LEU A 113 -4.20 9.98 11.93
C LEU A 113 -3.63 10.86 10.80
N SER A 114 -4.41 11.78 10.24
CA SER A 114 -4.12 12.49 8.97
C SER A 114 -2.90 13.41 8.95
N SER A 115 -2.24 13.64 10.09
CA SER A 115 -1.00 14.42 10.19
C SER A 115 0.20 13.59 9.74
N PHE A 116 0.21 13.14 8.48
CA PHE A 116 1.20 12.21 7.95
C PHE A 116 2.61 12.81 7.80
N ASP A 117 2.72 14.13 7.66
CA ASP A 117 3.99 14.85 7.57
C ASP A 117 4.66 15.06 8.94
N GLU A 118 3.94 14.77 10.03
CA GLU A 118 4.45 14.90 11.39
C GLU A 118 4.87 13.53 11.96
N PRO A 119 5.84 13.52 12.89
CA PRO A 119 6.17 12.33 13.66
C PRO A 119 4.93 11.74 14.35
N VAL A 120 4.94 10.42 14.54
CA VAL A 120 3.87 9.72 15.26
C VAL A 120 3.81 10.22 16.70
N LYS A 121 2.63 10.63 17.15
CA LYS A 121 2.39 11.17 18.50
C LYS A 121 1.81 10.11 19.43
N ASP A 122 1.94 10.30 20.74
CA ASP A 122 1.31 9.42 21.73
C ASP A 122 -0.21 9.32 21.54
N SER A 123 -0.85 10.42 21.15
CA SER A 123 -2.29 10.47 20.82
C SER A 123 -2.69 9.56 19.65
N ASP A 124 -1.77 9.30 18.72
CA ASP A 124 -2.03 8.41 17.58
C ASP A 124 -2.21 6.96 18.07
N PHE A 125 -1.43 6.54 19.07
CA PHE A 125 -1.55 5.21 19.66
C PHE A 125 -2.82 5.06 20.49
N ASP A 126 -3.23 6.10 21.22
CA ASP A 126 -4.51 6.12 21.93
C ASP A 126 -5.70 5.98 20.97
N GLU A 127 -5.65 6.65 19.82
CA GLU A 127 -6.68 6.53 18.80
C GLU A 127 -6.70 5.13 18.17
N LEU A 128 -5.53 4.55 17.88
CA LEU A 128 -5.44 3.17 17.39
C LEU A 128 -6.00 2.15 18.39
N LYS A 129 -5.80 2.36 19.70
CA LYS A 129 -6.37 1.49 20.73
C LYS A 129 -7.90 1.57 20.75
N LYS A 130 -8.48 2.76 20.57
CA LYS A 130 -9.95 2.93 20.44
C LYS A 130 -10.46 2.33 19.12
N ALA A 131 -9.69 2.49 18.04
CA ALA A 131 -10.00 1.91 16.73
C ALA A 131 -10.07 0.39 16.80
N ASP A 132 -9.09 -0.26 17.44
CA ASP A 132 -9.06 -1.70 17.66
C ASP A 132 -10.32 -2.20 18.39
N ALA A 133 -10.68 -1.55 19.50
CA ALA A 133 -11.91 -1.89 20.23
C ALA A 133 -13.16 -1.75 19.33
N SER A 134 -13.20 -0.72 18.49
CA SER A 134 -14.29 -0.47 17.54
C SER A 134 -14.36 -1.53 16.45
N PHE A 135 -13.22 -1.93 15.86
CA PHE A 135 -13.16 -2.98 14.85
C PHE A 135 -13.55 -4.35 15.41
N ARG A 136 -13.11 -4.69 16.63
CA ARG A 136 -13.51 -5.91 17.33
C ARG A 136 -15.01 -5.94 17.63
N THR A 137 -15.57 -4.81 18.07
CA THR A 137 -17.01 -4.68 18.33
C THR A 137 -17.83 -4.83 17.06
N TRP A 138 -17.38 -4.20 15.96
CA TRP A 138 -17.97 -4.36 14.64
C TRP A 138 -17.95 -5.83 14.21
N PHE A 139 -16.80 -6.50 14.31
CA PHE A 139 -16.67 -7.92 13.96
C PHE A 139 -17.60 -8.79 14.80
N ALA A 140 -17.57 -8.67 16.12
CA ALA A 140 -18.41 -9.49 17.01
C ALA A 140 -19.91 -9.31 16.71
N THR A 141 -20.35 -8.08 16.42
CA THR A 141 -21.74 -7.77 16.07
C THR A 141 -22.16 -8.47 14.78
N TRP A 142 -21.34 -8.34 13.73
CA TRP A 142 -21.66 -8.90 12.42
C TRP A 142 -21.43 -10.41 12.37
N ASP A 143 -20.40 -10.94 13.02
CA ASP A 143 -20.17 -12.38 13.13
C ASP A 143 -21.38 -13.09 13.75
N HIS A 144 -21.93 -12.53 14.83
CA HIS A 144 -23.16 -13.02 15.44
C HIS A 144 -24.36 -12.92 14.47
N ALA A 145 -24.55 -11.79 13.80
CA ALA A 145 -25.65 -11.62 12.84
C ALA A 145 -25.56 -12.63 11.67
N PHE A 146 -24.36 -12.85 11.12
CA PHE A 146 -24.11 -13.83 10.06
C PHE A 146 -24.30 -15.26 10.55
N SER A 147 -23.94 -15.59 11.79
CA SER A 147 -24.12 -16.93 12.36
C SER A 147 -25.58 -17.33 12.54
N GLN A 148 -26.49 -16.36 12.73
CA GLN A 148 -27.93 -16.65 12.87
C GLN A 148 -28.64 -16.79 11.53
N LYS A 149 -28.12 -16.14 10.47
CA LYS A 149 -28.83 -16.00 9.19
C LYS A 149 -28.45 -17.05 8.14
N TYR A 150 -27.21 -17.55 8.16
CA TYR A 150 -26.71 -18.46 7.12
C TYR A 150 -26.25 -19.80 7.70
N GLU A 151 -26.74 -20.90 7.14
CA GLU A 151 -26.38 -22.27 7.53
C GLU A 151 -24.93 -22.62 7.15
N ASP A 152 -24.44 -22.10 6.00
CA ASP A 152 -23.04 -22.17 5.56
C ASP A 152 -22.37 -20.78 5.61
N ALA A 153 -22.28 -20.21 6.82
CA ALA A 153 -21.72 -18.88 7.04
C ALA A 153 -20.18 -18.81 6.97
N ALA A 154 -19.49 -19.91 6.68
CA ALA A 154 -18.03 -20.01 6.83
C ALA A 154 -17.29 -18.95 6.00
N PHE A 155 -17.65 -18.80 4.72
CA PHE A 155 -17.07 -17.79 3.84
C PHE A 155 -17.33 -16.37 4.37
N TYR A 156 -18.57 -16.04 4.72
CA TYR A 156 -18.94 -14.69 5.14
C TYR A 156 -18.27 -14.28 6.45
N ARG A 157 -18.24 -15.18 7.44
CA ARG A 157 -17.59 -14.92 8.73
C ARG A 157 -16.09 -14.74 8.59
N GLN A 158 -15.43 -15.56 7.77
CA GLN A 158 -14.02 -15.39 7.44
C GLN A 158 -13.75 -14.10 6.66
N SER A 159 -14.66 -13.71 5.77
CA SER A 159 -14.57 -12.44 5.05
C SER A 159 -14.70 -11.24 5.99
N LEU A 160 -15.57 -11.28 7.00
CA LEU A 160 -15.64 -10.25 8.04
C LEU A 160 -14.34 -10.19 8.85
N GLN A 161 -13.82 -11.34 9.26
CA GLN A 161 -12.60 -11.41 10.04
C GLN A 161 -11.39 -10.85 9.28
N ILE A 162 -11.24 -11.20 7.99
CA ILE A 162 -10.18 -10.63 7.13
C ILE A 162 -10.35 -9.12 6.97
N GLN A 163 -11.58 -8.63 6.82
CA GLN A 163 -11.84 -7.19 6.73
C GLN A 163 -11.44 -6.45 8.01
N GLN A 164 -11.72 -7.03 9.18
CA GLN A 164 -11.24 -6.52 10.47
C GLN A 164 -9.71 -6.44 10.51
N PHE A 165 -9.04 -7.55 10.17
CA PHE A 165 -7.57 -7.62 10.17
C PHE A 165 -6.94 -6.63 9.20
N HIS A 166 -7.49 -6.47 7.99
CA HIS A 166 -7.01 -5.49 7.04
C HIS A 166 -7.22 -4.05 7.53
N ALA A 167 -8.35 -3.77 8.19
CA ALA A 167 -8.61 -2.48 8.79
C ALA A 167 -7.59 -2.16 9.89
N GLU A 168 -7.33 -3.08 10.82
CA GLU A 168 -6.31 -2.91 11.86
C GLU A 168 -4.91 -2.75 11.25
N LEU A 169 -4.51 -3.63 10.33
CA LEU A 169 -3.16 -3.65 9.77
C LEU A 169 -2.83 -2.37 8.99
N PHE A 170 -3.78 -1.85 8.21
CA PHE A 170 -3.60 -0.62 7.43
C PHE A 170 -3.33 0.59 8.35
N HIS A 171 -4.10 0.73 9.43
CA HIS A 171 -3.90 1.85 10.36
C HIS A 171 -2.66 1.68 11.24
N ASN A 172 -2.34 0.44 11.62
CA ASN A 172 -1.07 0.17 12.30
C ASN A 172 0.13 0.55 11.41
N ALA A 173 0.09 0.20 10.11
CA ALA A 173 1.14 0.61 9.17
C ALA A 173 1.29 2.14 9.09
N THR A 174 0.20 2.87 9.22
CA THR A 174 0.20 4.35 9.25
C THR A 174 0.93 4.92 10.48
N ALA A 175 0.82 4.28 11.64
CA ALA A 175 1.56 4.66 12.87
C ALA A 175 2.94 3.99 12.99
N LEU A 176 3.29 3.11 12.05
CA LEU A 176 4.64 2.58 11.87
C LEU A 176 5.42 3.37 10.81
N ARG A 177 4.87 4.51 10.35
CA ARG A 177 5.60 5.47 9.52
C ARG A 177 6.86 5.97 10.25
N GLY A 178 7.92 6.23 9.49
CA GLY A 178 9.21 6.64 10.03
C GLY A 178 10.18 5.51 10.37
N ILE A 179 9.75 4.24 10.35
CA ILE A 179 10.64 3.08 10.51
C ILE A 179 11.21 2.68 9.14
N ASN A 180 12.44 3.13 8.85
CA ASN A 180 13.11 2.94 7.55
C ASN A 180 14.32 2.01 7.62
N GLY A 181 14.63 1.45 8.79
CA GLY A 181 15.67 0.44 8.93
C GLY A 181 15.86 -0.04 10.36
N PRO A 182 16.87 -0.91 10.58
CA PRO A 182 17.18 -1.45 11.91
C PRO A 182 17.58 -0.38 12.94
N GLU A 183 18.18 0.74 12.51
CA GLU A 183 18.54 1.83 13.42
C GLU A 183 17.29 2.49 14.02
N ASP A 184 16.26 2.73 13.22
CA ASP A 184 14.98 3.27 13.70
C ASP A 184 14.29 2.29 14.64
N VAL A 185 14.37 0.98 14.36
CA VAL A 185 13.85 -0.07 15.26
C VAL A 185 14.54 -0.06 16.62
N GLN A 186 15.82 0.29 16.69
CA GLN A 186 16.54 0.41 17.97
C GLN A 186 16.10 1.65 18.76
N ARG A 187 15.75 2.74 18.07
CA ARG A 187 15.29 4.00 18.68
C ARG A 187 13.78 4.05 18.92
N MET A 188 13.02 3.07 18.43
CA MET A 188 11.57 3.10 18.49
C MET A 188 11.05 3.04 19.93
N PRO A 189 10.01 3.82 20.28
CA PRO A 189 9.32 3.69 21.56
C PRO A 189 8.71 2.30 21.77
N GLN A 190 8.63 1.87 23.03
CA GLN A 190 8.07 0.55 23.39
C GLN A 190 6.64 0.36 22.89
N ILE A 191 5.78 1.39 22.98
CA ILE A 191 4.40 1.34 22.47
C ILE A 191 4.35 1.10 20.95
N GLN A 192 5.29 1.68 20.20
CA GLN A 192 5.39 1.48 18.76
C GLN A 192 5.92 0.08 18.43
N ARG A 193 6.81 -0.48 19.25
CA ARG A 193 7.31 -1.85 19.14
C ARG A 193 6.20 -2.88 19.36
N GLU A 194 5.38 -2.69 20.39
CA GLU A 194 4.22 -3.54 20.67
C GLU A 194 3.23 -3.50 19.50
N LEU A 195 3.00 -2.33 18.91
CA LEU A 195 2.18 -2.18 17.71
C LEU A 195 2.74 -2.97 16.51
N ALA A 196 4.06 -2.97 16.31
CA ALA A 196 4.73 -3.74 15.26
C ALA A 196 4.58 -5.25 15.48
N ILE A 197 4.81 -5.75 16.70
CA ILE A 197 4.64 -7.16 17.07
C ILE A 197 3.19 -7.60 16.86
N ARG A 198 2.23 -6.78 17.28
CA ARG A 198 0.82 -7.02 17.04
C ARG A 198 0.48 -7.08 15.55
N SER A 199 1.09 -6.21 14.74
CA SER A 199 0.91 -6.19 13.29
C SER A 199 1.42 -7.48 12.61
N ILE A 200 2.49 -8.08 13.12
CA ILE A 200 2.96 -9.40 12.67
C ILE A 200 1.87 -10.45 12.90
N GLN A 201 1.29 -10.48 14.10
CA GLN A 201 0.26 -11.45 14.47
C GLN A 201 -0.99 -11.30 13.59
N ILE A 202 -1.48 -10.07 13.42
CA ILE A 202 -2.66 -9.77 12.58
C ILE A 202 -2.41 -10.20 11.12
N ALA A 203 -1.25 -9.84 10.56
CA ALA A 203 -0.94 -10.19 9.17
C ALA A 203 -0.81 -11.71 8.99
N ARG A 204 -0.19 -12.43 9.93
CA ARG A 204 -0.12 -13.90 9.90
C ARG A 204 -1.50 -14.55 9.93
N GLN A 205 -2.39 -14.08 10.82
CA GLN A 205 -3.76 -14.59 10.91
C GLN A 205 -4.56 -14.31 9.63
N GLY A 206 -4.45 -13.10 9.07
CA GLY A 206 -5.11 -12.77 7.79
C GLY A 206 -4.60 -13.62 6.62
N LEU A 207 -3.29 -13.85 6.53
CA LEU A 207 -2.70 -14.72 5.52
C LEU A 207 -3.14 -16.18 5.71
N ASP A 208 -3.16 -16.67 6.94
CA ASP A 208 -3.61 -18.02 7.28
C ASP A 208 -5.02 -18.28 6.75
N ILE A 209 -5.98 -17.40 7.07
CA ILE A 209 -7.34 -17.52 6.54
C ILE A 209 -7.33 -17.50 5.00
N THR A 210 -6.54 -16.60 4.40
CA THR A 210 -6.49 -16.45 2.94
C THR A 210 -5.98 -17.70 2.22
N VAL A 211 -4.99 -18.40 2.77
CA VAL A 211 -4.32 -19.55 2.10
C VAL A 211 -4.76 -20.92 2.61
N ASN A 212 -5.27 -21.02 3.83
CA ASN A 212 -5.68 -22.28 4.46
C ASN A 212 -7.18 -22.50 4.50
N SER A 213 -8.01 -21.46 4.50
CA SER A 213 -9.46 -21.66 4.43
C SER A 213 -9.89 -22.07 3.02
N PRO A 214 -10.51 -23.25 2.83
CA PRO A 214 -11.02 -23.64 1.52
C PRO A 214 -12.10 -22.66 1.03
N ALA A 215 -13.04 -22.28 1.90
CA ALA A 215 -14.15 -21.40 1.55
C ALA A 215 -13.66 -20.02 1.09
N TYR A 216 -12.72 -19.42 1.82
CA TYR A 216 -12.19 -18.10 1.45
C TYR A 216 -11.29 -18.18 0.23
N ARG A 217 -10.43 -19.20 0.14
CA ARG A 217 -9.55 -19.42 -1.02
C ARG A 217 -10.34 -19.57 -2.32
N GLU A 218 -11.46 -20.28 -2.30
CA GLU A 218 -12.33 -20.41 -3.47
C GLU A 218 -12.96 -19.06 -3.87
N GLY A 219 -13.39 -18.27 -2.89
CA GLY A 219 -13.90 -16.92 -3.12
C GLY A 219 -12.89 -15.95 -3.75
N MET A 220 -11.58 -16.15 -3.54
CA MET A 220 -10.53 -15.31 -4.12
C MET A 220 -10.53 -15.28 -5.65
N LYS A 221 -11.04 -16.34 -6.31
CA LYS A 221 -11.14 -16.43 -7.78
C LYS A 221 -12.05 -15.34 -8.37
N TYR A 222 -13.08 -14.95 -7.63
CA TYR A 222 -14.10 -13.99 -8.04
C TYR A 222 -13.98 -12.65 -7.30
N ALA A 223 -12.95 -12.51 -6.48
CA ALA A 223 -12.77 -11.33 -5.66
C ALA A 223 -12.36 -10.12 -6.51
N VAL A 224 -12.83 -8.95 -6.08
CA VAL A 224 -12.47 -7.67 -6.69
C VAL A 224 -11.00 -7.34 -6.43
N HIS A 225 -10.45 -6.44 -7.26
CA HIS A 225 -9.05 -6.00 -7.20
C HIS A 225 -8.58 -5.58 -5.80
N TYR A 226 -9.45 -4.95 -5.01
CA TYR A 226 -9.16 -4.49 -3.66
C TYR A 226 -8.83 -5.65 -2.70
N THR A 227 -9.52 -6.78 -2.83
CA THR A 227 -9.26 -7.97 -2.00
C THR A 227 -7.88 -8.55 -2.29
N HIS A 228 -7.49 -8.62 -3.57
CA HIS A 228 -6.15 -9.07 -3.93
C HIS A 228 -5.06 -8.08 -3.49
N ALA A 229 -5.32 -6.77 -3.61
CA ALA A 229 -4.40 -5.72 -3.19
C ALA A 229 -4.15 -5.74 -1.68
N THR A 230 -5.21 -5.88 -0.87
CA THR A 230 -5.10 -5.93 0.60
C THR A 230 -4.37 -7.18 1.08
N ALA A 231 -4.63 -8.35 0.48
CA ALA A 231 -3.89 -9.58 0.80
C ALA A 231 -2.40 -9.46 0.43
N THR A 232 -2.10 -8.85 -0.71
CA THR A 232 -0.72 -8.59 -1.15
C THR A 232 -0.02 -7.61 -0.21
N PHE A 233 -0.69 -6.51 0.12
CA PHE A 233 -0.20 -5.55 1.11
C PHE A 233 0.12 -6.24 2.44
N ALA A 234 -0.78 -7.05 2.98
CA ALA A 234 -0.56 -7.77 4.24
C ALA A 234 0.67 -8.67 4.19
N ALA A 235 0.84 -9.44 3.11
CA ALA A 235 1.99 -10.31 2.91
C ALA A 235 3.31 -9.53 2.73
N SER A 236 3.28 -8.49 1.91
CA SER A 236 4.38 -7.58 1.66
C SER A 236 4.82 -6.85 2.93
N PHE A 237 3.87 -6.43 3.78
CA PHE A 237 4.14 -5.77 5.05
C PHE A 237 4.69 -6.76 6.08
N LEU A 238 4.14 -7.98 6.14
CA LEU A 238 4.61 -9.05 7.01
C LEU A 238 6.07 -9.45 6.71
N LEU A 239 6.47 -9.55 5.43
CA LEU A 239 7.86 -9.81 5.07
C LEU A 239 8.82 -8.73 5.61
N ARG A 240 8.40 -7.46 5.60
CA ARG A 240 9.20 -6.33 6.10
C ARG A 240 9.27 -6.35 7.63
N LEU A 241 8.14 -6.56 8.29
CA LEU A 241 8.12 -6.72 9.75
C LEU A 241 8.99 -7.89 10.19
N ALA A 242 8.92 -9.04 9.52
CA ALA A 242 9.76 -10.19 9.83
C ALA A 242 11.27 -9.93 9.66
N ARG A 243 11.64 -9.01 8.75
CA ARG A 243 13.04 -8.57 8.58
C ARG A 243 13.51 -7.68 9.70
N LEU A 244 12.66 -6.76 10.14
CA LEU A 244 12.96 -5.78 11.18
C LEU A 244 12.87 -6.36 12.60
N PHE A 245 12.02 -7.39 12.79
CA PHE A 245 11.77 -8.06 14.06
C PHE A 245 12.00 -9.58 13.95
N PRO A 246 13.22 -10.04 13.60
CA PRO A 246 13.49 -11.45 13.32
C PRO A 246 13.33 -12.36 14.54
N ASN A 247 13.42 -11.81 15.76
CA ASN A 247 13.26 -12.58 17.01
C ASN A 247 11.80 -12.73 17.43
N GLU A 248 10.88 -11.97 16.83
CA GLU A 248 9.46 -11.93 17.20
C GLU A 248 8.61 -12.88 16.33
N CYS A 249 9.22 -13.55 15.35
CA CYS A 249 8.49 -14.35 14.39
C CYS A 249 9.32 -15.46 13.74
N ASP A 250 8.64 -16.49 13.24
CA ASP A 250 9.27 -17.52 12.42
C ASP A 250 9.34 -17.05 10.95
N MET A 251 10.55 -16.65 10.54
CA MET A 251 10.80 -16.18 9.18
C MET A 251 10.62 -17.29 8.11
N TYR A 252 10.78 -18.55 8.48
CA TYR A 252 10.57 -19.68 7.56
C TYR A 252 9.09 -19.91 7.32
N ASP A 253 8.29 -19.92 8.38
CA ASP A 253 6.83 -20.02 8.29
C ASP A 253 6.23 -18.85 7.48
N ILE A 254 6.61 -17.62 7.81
CA ILE A 254 6.15 -16.41 7.09
C ILE A 254 6.47 -16.50 5.61
N LYS A 255 7.69 -16.90 5.27
CA LYS A 255 8.11 -17.06 3.88
C LYS A 255 7.23 -18.10 3.17
N ASN A 256 6.97 -19.25 3.80
CA ASN A 256 6.13 -20.29 3.22
C ASN A 256 4.67 -19.82 3.03
N GLN A 257 4.11 -19.09 3.99
CA GLN A 257 2.77 -18.51 3.88
C GLN A 257 2.68 -17.54 2.69
N VAL A 258 3.69 -16.68 2.51
CA VAL A 258 3.74 -15.73 1.39
C VAL A 258 3.98 -16.43 0.05
N GLU A 259 4.80 -17.49 0.00
CA GLU A 259 4.97 -18.34 -1.19
C GLU A 259 3.62 -18.98 -1.61
N ARG A 260 2.85 -19.49 -0.64
CA ARG A 260 1.52 -20.05 -0.91
C ARG A 260 0.54 -19.01 -1.43
N LEU A 261 0.55 -17.80 -0.87
CA LEU A 261 -0.28 -16.70 -1.37
C LEU A 261 0.12 -16.30 -2.80
N ALA A 262 1.42 -16.21 -3.08
CA ALA A 262 1.91 -15.90 -4.43
C ALA A 262 1.46 -16.94 -5.47
N ASN A 263 1.50 -18.22 -5.12
CA ASN A 263 1.03 -19.31 -5.97
C ASN A 263 -0.49 -19.22 -6.19
N LEU A 264 -1.27 -18.99 -5.13
CA LEU A 264 -2.72 -18.78 -5.24
C LEU A 264 -3.04 -17.60 -6.17
N MET A 265 -2.36 -16.47 -6.02
CA MET A 265 -2.56 -15.28 -6.86
C MET A 265 -2.20 -15.52 -8.33
N ALA A 266 -1.27 -16.44 -8.62
CA ALA A 266 -0.85 -16.80 -9.97
C ALA A 266 -1.90 -17.68 -10.69
N GLU A 267 -2.66 -18.47 -9.94
CA GLU A 267 -3.74 -19.33 -10.44
C GLU A 267 -5.04 -18.56 -10.74
N ILE A 268 -5.18 -17.35 -10.21
CA ILE A 268 -6.39 -16.51 -10.36
C ILE A 268 -6.09 -15.26 -11.19
N PRO A 269 -7.08 -14.39 -11.48
CA PRO A 269 -6.86 -13.07 -12.10
C PRO A 269 -6.03 -12.07 -11.25
N GLY A 270 -5.06 -12.54 -10.47
CA GLY A 270 -4.19 -11.79 -9.56
C GLY A 270 -2.72 -11.78 -9.98
N LYS A 271 -2.38 -12.03 -11.25
CA LYS A 271 -0.98 -12.19 -11.72
C LYS A 271 -0.03 -11.06 -11.32
N ARG A 272 -0.48 -9.80 -11.35
CA ARG A 272 0.31 -8.63 -10.88
C ARG A 272 0.74 -8.79 -9.42
N TYR A 273 -0.18 -9.26 -8.59
CA TYR A 273 0.02 -9.46 -7.16
C TYR A 273 0.94 -10.64 -6.89
N ALA A 274 0.76 -11.75 -7.62
CA ALA A 274 1.68 -12.88 -7.60
C ALA A 274 3.12 -12.43 -7.92
N LEU A 275 3.30 -11.68 -9.01
CA LEU A 275 4.59 -11.18 -9.45
C LEU A 275 5.25 -10.26 -8.42
N THR A 276 4.46 -9.36 -7.81
CA THR A 276 4.92 -8.50 -6.69
C THR A 276 5.50 -9.34 -5.55
N LEU A 277 4.76 -10.35 -5.09
CA LEU A 277 5.19 -11.23 -3.99
C LEU A 277 6.41 -12.08 -4.36
N GLN A 278 6.46 -12.59 -5.59
CA GLN A 278 7.59 -13.39 -6.08
C GLN A 278 8.90 -12.57 -6.09
N VAL A 279 8.86 -11.32 -6.56
CA VAL A 279 10.03 -10.42 -6.51
C VAL A 279 10.47 -10.18 -5.08
N MET A 280 9.53 -9.89 -4.17
CA MET A 280 9.84 -9.72 -2.75
C MET A 280 10.44 -10.96 -2.10
N LEU A 281 9.93 -12.16 -2.42
CA LEU A 281 10.42 -13.43 -1.90
C LEU A 281 11.86 -13.75 -2.36
N LYS A 282 12.22 -13.43 -3.61
CA LYS A 282 13.60 -13.61 -4.10
C LYS A 282 14.58 -12.78 -3.28
N ARG A 283 14.23 -11.52 -3.01
CA ARG A 283 15.03 -10.64 -2.15
C ARG A 283 15.14 -11.17 -0.72
N PHE A 284 14.00 -11.58 -0.13
CA PHE A 284 13.95 -12.14 1.22
C PHE A 284 14.89 -13.37 1.36
N LYS A 285 15.06 -14.20 0.31
CA LYS A 285 15.99 -15.34 0.30
C LYS A 285 17.47 -14.91 0.29
N LYS A 286 17.87 -13.99 -0.60
CA LYS A 286 19.29 -13.64 -0.85
C LYS A 286 20.00 -13.04 0.38
N ARG A 287 19.30 -12.31 1.25
CA ARG A 287 19.95 -11.71 2.44
C ARG A 287 20.29 -12.72 3.53
N LYS A 288 19.64 -13.90 3.53
CA LYS A 288 19.98 -15.01 4.44
C LYS A 288 21.36 -15.58 4.10
N SER A 289 21.71 -15.70 2.81
CA SER A 289 23.05 -16.17 2.40
C SER A 289 24.14 -15.14 2.70
N ALA A 290 23.88 -13.85 2.51
CA ALA A 290 24.84 -12.79 2.84
C ALA A 290 25.11 -12.63 4.35
N SER A 291 24.08 -12.82 5.20
CA SER A 291 24.23 -12.72 6.66
C SER A 291 24.84 -13.99 7.29
N ALA A 292 24.64 -15.16 6.68
CA ALA A 292 25.30 -16.40 7.09
C ALA A 292 26.80 -16.46 6.69
N SER A 293 27.24 -15.62 5.75
CA SER A 293 28.61 -15.66 5.22
C SER A 293 29.61 -14.76 5.96
N ARG A 294 29.20 -14.06 7.03
CA ARG A 294 30.11 -13.26 7.86
C ARG A 294 30.40 -13.95 9.19
N SER A 295 31.17 -15.04 9.12
CA SER A 295 31.92 -15.56 10.27
C SER A 295 33.34 -14.98 10.22
N PRO A 296 33.76 -14.10 11.14
CA PRO A 296 35.13 -13.60 11.18
C PRO A 296 35.99 -14.58 11.97
N THR A 297 36.45 -15.65 11.32
CA THR A 297 37.61 -16.42 11.79
C THR A 297 38.66 -16.41 10.70
N ALA A 298 39.31 -15.25 10.55
CA ALA A 298 40.64 -15.18 9.98
C ALA A 298 41.59 -14.93 11.15
N SER A 299 42.30 -15.99 11.51
CA SER A 299 43.44 -16.01 12.42
C SER A 299 44.44 -14.92 12.05
N ARG A 300 44.69 -14.02 13.00
CA ARG A 300 45.66 -12.94 12.92
C ARG A 300 47.05 -13.51 13.18
N GLU A 301 47.85 -13.71 12.13
CA GLU A 301 49.29 -13.95 12.30
C GLU A 301 50.01 -12.63 12.64
N PRO A 302 51.00 -12.64 13.56
CA PRO A 302 51.72 -11.44 13.94
C PRO A 302 52.89 -11.18 12.97
N HIS A 303 52.82 -10.07 12.24
CA HIS A 303 53.99 -9.56 11.51
C HIS A 303 55.00 -8.93 12.48
N ARG A 304 56.22 -9.45 12.37
CA ARG A 304 57.43 -9.15 13.13
C ARG A 304 58.14 -7.97 12.45
N ASN A 305 58.43 -6.91 13.19
CA ASN A 305 59.47 -5.93 12.86
C ASN A 305 60.55 -6.05 13.93
N PRO A 306 61.84 -5.96 13.58
CA PRO A 306 62.48 -4.65 13.64
C PRO A 306 63.58 -4.42 12.58
N ASN A 307 63.78 -3.17 12.16
CA ASN A 307 65.05 -2.46 12.35
C ASN A 307 64.99 -1.01 11.82
N ILE A 308 65.76 -0.17 12.49
CA ILE A 308 65.86 1.29 12.44
C ILE A 308 67.19 1.68 11.79
N MET A 309 67.20 2.86 11.12
CA MET A 309 68.36 3.73 10.77
C MET A 309 69.33 3.22 9.68
N GLU A 310 69.95 4.02 8.81
CA GLU A 310 70.01 5.46 8.53
C GLU A 310 70.78 5.62 7.20
N HIS A 311 70.51 6.67 6.41
CA HIS A 311 71.52 7.57 5.80
C HIS A 311 71.09 8.23 4.48
N SER A 312 71.17 9.55 4.59
CA SER A 312 71.21 10.66 3.64
C SER A 312 72.28 10.59 2.54
N SER A 313 72.02 11.19 1.36
CA SER A 313 72.76 12.36 0.81
C SER A 313 72.38 12.73 -0.65
N SER A 314 72.03 14.02 -0.87
CA SER A 314 72.38 14.97 -1.99
C SER A 314 72.23 14.53 -3.47
N SER A 315 71.80 15.34 -4.48
CA SER A 315 71.58 16.79 -4.64
C SER A 315 71.10 17.13 -6.08
N SER A 316 70.25 18.19 -6.24
CA SER A 316 70.08 19.17 -7.36
C SER A 316 69.78 18.69 -8.82
N SER A 317 68.95 19.29 -9.70
CA SER A 317 68.47 20.69 -9.91
C SER A 317 67.42 20.81 -11.05
N SER A 318 66.55 21.85 -10.98
CA SER A 318 65.90 22.67 -12.08
C SER A 318 64.94 22.01 -13.12
N ILE A 319 63.85 22.59 -13.69
CA ILE A 319 63.26 23.95 -13.80
C ILE A 319 61.83 23.88 -14.45
N GLN A 320 60.95 24.84 -14.08
CA GLN A 320 59.79 25.51 -14.77
C GLN A 320 58.50 24.79 -15.28
N GLY A 321 57.36 25.44 -14.96
CA GLY A 321 56.08 25.38 -15.71
C GLY A 321 54.86 25.95 -14.95
N ALA A 322 54.47 27.20 -15.27
CA ALA A 322 53.44 28.08 -14.66
C ALA A 322 51.99 27.54 -14.66
N GLN A 323 51.22 27.63 -13.57
CA GLN A 323 50.30 28.69 -13.04
C GLN A 323 48.86 28.76 -13.58
N VAL A 324 47.98 28.88 -12.58
CA VAL A 324 46.52 29.05 -12.44
C VAL A 324 46.02 30.41 -12.95
N TYR A 325 44.76 30.55 -13.40
CA TYR A 325 43.84 31.66 -13.05
C TYR A 325 42.38 31.41 -13.51
N SER A 326 41.42 31.85 -12.69
CA SER A 326 39.95 31.84 -12.84
C SER A 326 39.42 32.88 -13.85
N PRO A 327 38.09 32.92 -14.10
CA PRO A 327 37.44 34.22 -14.30
C PRO A 327 36.08 34.41 -13.58
N VAL A 328 35.74 35.70 -13.45
CA VAL A 328 34.55 36.34 -12.83
C VAL A 328 33.65 36.94 -13.93
N TYR A 329 32.38 37.14 -13.61
CA TYR A 329 31.26 37.67 -14.41
C TYR A 329 31.40 39.14 -14.84
N ASP A 330 30.66 39.53 -15.91
CA ASP A 330 30.18 40.90 -16.08
C ASP A 330 28.81 41.00 -16.79
N THR A 331 28.06 42.05 -16.44
CA THR A 331 26.65 42.34 -16.79
C THR A 331 26.51 43.66 -17.55
N HIS A 332 25.62 43.77 -18.55
CA HIS A 332 25.07 45.06 -19.01
C HIS A 332 23.61 44.97 -19.53
N PHE A 333 22.85 46.04 -19.26
CA PHE A 333 21.43 46.32 -19.53
C PHE A 333 21.20 47.14 -20.82
N GLY A 334 20.01 47.08 -21.44
CA GLY A 334 19.52 48.10 -22.39
C GLY A 334 18.28 47.74 -23.24
N GLU A 335 17.11 48.25 -22.82
CA GLU A 335 15.80 48.59 -23.44
C GLU A 335 15.27 48.11 -24.83
N ASN A 336 13.94 47.84 -24.80
CA ASN A 336 12.86 48.06 -25.80
C ASN A 336 12.23 46.89 -26.63
N ALA A 337 10.89 46.82 -26.44
CA ALA A 337 9.79 46.40 -27.34
C ALA A 337 9.49 44.91 -27.65
N LEU A 338 8.20 44.56 -27.41
CA LEU A 338 7.42 43.34 -27.72
C LEU A 338 7.53 42.87 -29.20
N PRO A 339 7.25 41.58 -29.59
CA PRO A 339 6.14 40.75 -29.11
C PRO A 339 6.43 39.26 -28.81
N VAL A 340 5.48 38.66 -28.11
CA VAL A 340 5.41 37.23 -27.73
C VAL A 340 5.45 36.34 -28.98
N ASN A 341 6.48 35.50 -29.10
CA ASN A 341 6.62 34.52 -30.17
C ASN A 341 6.38 33.11 -29.59
N HIS A 342 5.34 32.44 -30.09
CA HIS A 342 4.78 31.19 -29.56
C HIS A 342 5.65 29.93 -29.83
N SER A 343 6.92 30.11 -30.22
CA SER A 343 7.79 29.07 -30.78
C SER A 343 8.92 28.60 -29.86
N GLN A 344 9.12 29.21 -28.67
CA GLN A 344 10.18 28.79 -27.73
C GLN A 344 9.75 27.79 -26.65
N MET A 345 8.44 27.57 -26.42
CA MET A 345 7.99 26.50 -25.50
C MET A 345 8.05 25.09 -26.14
N GLN A 346 8.15 24.98 -27.46
CA GLN A 346 8.25 23.68 -28.13
C GLN A 346 9.68 23.10 -28.15
N GLN A 347 10.73 23.92 -28.10
CA GLN A 347 12.11 23.40 -28.10
C GLN A 347 12.59 22.94 -26.72
N GLN A 348 12.04 23.49 -25.63
CA GLN A 348 12.35 23.00 -24.28
C GLN A 348 11.60 21.70 -23.92
N GLN A 349 10.44 21.44 -24.56
CA GLN A 349 9.78 20.14 -24.50
C GLN A 349 10.48 19.06 -25.34
N GLN A 350 11.15 19.45 -26.43
CA GLN A 350 11.84 18.49 -27.30
C GLN A 350 13.18 18.00 -26.74
N GLN A 351 13.87 18.80 -25.91
CA GLN A 351 15.06 18.34 -25.17
C GLN A 351 14.75 17.41 -24.00
N LEU A 352 13.57 17.54 -23.35
CA LEU A 352 13.12 16.58 -22.33
C LEU A 352 12.59 15.27 -22.94
N GLN A 353 12.15 15.27 -24.21
CA GLN A 353 11.76 14.05 -24.91
C GLN A 353 12.95 13.22 -25.42
N LEU A 354 14.08 13.86 -25.78
CA LEU A 354 15.26 13.15 -26.25
C LEU A 354 16.07 12.48 -25.13
N GLN A 355 15.87 12.87 -23.87
CA GLN A 355 16.51 12.19 -22.73
C GLN A 355 15.71 10.98 -22.20
N GLN A 356 14.46 10.79 -22.65
CA GLN A 356 13.65 9.60 -22.33
C GLN A 356 13.74 8.47 -23.37
N GLN A 357 14.39 8.67 -24.52
CA GLN A 357 14.43 7.68 -25.59
C GLN A 357 15.52 6.59 -25.46
N HIS A 358 16.31 6.58 -24.37
CA HIS A 358 17.40 5.59 -24.22
C HIS A 358 17.18 4.42 -23.27
N ILE A 359 15.95 4.16 -22.81
CA ILE A 359 15.62 2.90 -22.13
C ILE A 359 14.26 2.37 -22.61
N GLN A 360 14.22 1.81 -23.83
CA GLN A 360 13.17 0.86 -24.19
C GLN A 360 13.79 -0.39 -24.81
N PRO A 361 14.09 -1.42 -24.01
CA PRO A 361 14.05 -2.77 -24.52
C PRO A 361 12.60 -3.28 -24.51
N HIS A 362 12.18 -3.90 -25.62
CA HIS A 362 10.96 -4.69 -25.75
C HIS A 362 10.62 -5.47 -24.45
N LEU A 363 9.57 -5.06 -23.74
CA LEU A 363 9.12 -5.74 -22.52
C LEU A 363 8.38 -7.05 -22.89
N GLN A 364 9.12 -8.16 -22.83
CA GLN A 364 8.53 -9.49 -22.64
C GLN A 364 7.75 -9.53 -21.31
N PRO A 365 6.81 -10.48 -21.11
CA PRO A 365 6.20 -10.70 -19.79
C PRO A 365 7.31 -10.82 -18.76
N ALA A 366 7.39 -9.86 -17.84
CA ALA A 366 8.53 -9.77 -16.95
C ALA A 366 8.42 -10.90 -15.92
N ASP A 367 9.20 -11.96 -16.09
CA ASP A 367 9.46 -12.93 -15.03
C ASP A 367 10.04 -12.19 -13.83
N ALA A 368 9.67 -12.59 -12.61
CA ALA A 368 10.23 -12.05 -11.38
C ALA A 368 11.77 -12.07 -11.40
N ASP A 369 12.39 -13.05 -12.09
CA ASP A 369 13.83 -13.11 -12.32
C ASP A 369 14.36 -11.94 -13.14
N ASN A 370 13.68 -11.59 -14.24
CA ASN A 370 14.09 -10.52 -15.13
C ASN A 370 13.96 -9.16 -14.43
N ILE A 371 12.86 -8.95 -13.69
CA ILE A 371 12.68 -7.74 -12.87
C ILE A 371 13.82 -7.64 -11.84
N TRP A 372 14.08 -8.72 -11.11
CA TRP A 372 15.07 -8.72 -10.05
C TRP A 372 16.50 -8.49 -10.56
N ARG A 373 16.88 -9.08 -11.71
CA ARG A 373 18.19 -8.86 -12.35
C ARG A 373 18.49 -7.38 -12.61
N GLY A 374 17.46 -6.59 -12.97
CA GLY A 374 17.60 -5.14 -13.17
C GLY A 374 18.01 -4.36 -11.92
N PHE A 375 17.82 -4.93 -10.73
CA PHE A 375 18.11 -4.30 -9.43
C PHE A 375 19.18 -5.02 -8.62
N GLU A 376 19.84 -6.05 -9.19
CA GLU A 376 20.75 -6.92 -8.44
C GLU A 376 21.99 -6.18 -7.93
N THR A 377 22.43 -5.15 -8.65
CA THR A 377 23.58 -4.30 -8.31
C THR A 377 23.18 -3.02 -7.57
N THR A 378 21.89 -2.73 -7.45
CA THR A 378 21.39 -1.50 -6.82
C THR A 378 21.59 -1.56 -5.30
N ALA A 379 22.14 -0.49 -4.74
CA ALA A 379 22.31 -0.37 -3.28
C ALA A 379 20.94 -0.40 -2.59
N ASN A 380 20.86 -0.96 -1.38
CA ASN A 380 19.59 -1.14 -0.68
C ASN A 380 18.82 0.17 -0.44
N GLU A 381 19.54 1.26 -0.20
CA GLU A 381 18.99 2.60 0.03
C GLU A 381 18.40 3.22 -1.23
N GLN A 382 18.84 2.76 -2.41
CA GLN A 382 18.39 3.25 -3.71
C GLN A 382 17.25 2.42 -4.30
N LEU A 383 16.83 1.35 -3.61
CA LEU A 383 15.75 0.51 -4.09
C LEU A 383 14.40 1.18 -3.92
N PRO A 384 13.48 1.00 -4.89
CA PRO A 384 12.14 1.52 -4.74
C PRO A 384 11.41 0.82 -3.58
N VAL A 385 10.53 1.57 -2.89
CA VAL A 385 9.84 1.11 -1.66
C VAL A 385 9.11 -0.23 -1.86
N TRP A 386 8.45 -0.42 -3.01
CA TRP A 386 7.73 -1.65 -3.33
C TRP A 386 8.64 -2.89 -3.34
N MET A 387 9.93 -2.73 -3.65
CA MET A 387 10.94 -3.78 -3.63
C MET A 387 11.75 -3.82 -2.33
N SER A 388 11.87 -2.70 -1.62
CA SER A 388 12.65 -2.60 -0.39
C SER A 388 12.03 -3.41 0.75
N ASP A 389 12.87 -4.14 1.47
CA ASP A 389 12.53 -4.95 2.65
C ASP A 389 12.98 -4.32 3.98
N GLN A 390 13.52 -3.10 3.94
CA GLN A 390 14.09 -2.40 5.11
C GLN A 390 13.18 -1.32 5.69
N THR A 391 12.26 -0.80 4.87
CA THR A 391 11.32 0.24 5.29
C THR A 391 9.92 -0.33 5.43
N LEU A 392 9.17 0.17 6.41
CA LEU A 392 7.74 -0.08 6.59
C LEU A 392 6.86 0.82 5.71
N GLY A 393 7.43 1.42 4.65
CA GLY A 393 6.73 2.23 3.65
C GLY A 393 6.95 3.73 3.79
N GLY A 394 7.32 4.20 4.98
CA GLY A 394 7.65 5.61 5.25
C GLY A 394 6.59 6.59 4.73
N SER A 395 7.04 7.71 4.16
CA SER A 395 6.17 8.68 3.49
C SER A 395 5.48 8.11 2.24
N SER A 396 6.11 7.15 1.55
CA SER A 396 5.54 6.55 0.33
C SER A 396 4.23 5.83 0.61
N PHE A 397 4.10 5.11 1.74
CA PHE A 397 2.83 4.51 2.13
C PHE A 397 1.75 5.56 2.43
N SER A 398 2.13 6.66 3.08
CA SER A 398 1.19 7.74 3.39
C SER A 398 0.70 8.45 2.12
N GLN A 399 1.57 8.61 1.12
CA GLN A 399 1.26 9.29 -0.15
C GLN A 399 0.56 8.41 -1.17
N ASN A 400 0.94 7.13 -1.26
CA ASN A 400 0.50 6.22 -2.31
C ASN A 400 -0.39 5.08 -1.80
N GLY A 401 -0.69 5.03 -0.50
CA GLY A 401 -1.48 3.97 0.11
C GLY A 401 -0.85 2.60 -0.11
N MET A 402 -1.68 1.58 -0.33
CA MET A 402 -1.19 0.22 -0.58
C MET A 402 -0.38 0.08 -1.88
N ASP A 403 -0.60 0.94 -2.88
CA ASP A 403 0.16 0.93 -4.15
C ASP A 403 1.66 1.18 -3.91
N ALA A 404 2.06 1.79 -2.77
CA ALA A 404 3.45 1.92 -2.35
C ALA A 404 4.21 0.58 -2.24
N PHE A 405 3.47 -0.51 -2.03
CA PHE A 405 4.01 -1.85 -1.85
C PHE A 405 3.79 -2.78 -3.04
N LEU A 406 3.18 -2.27 -4.12
CA LEU A 406 2.81 -3.06 -5.29
C LEU A 406 3.75 -2.76 -6.46
N LEU A 407 3.98 -3.78 -7.30
CA LEU A 407 4.74 -3.61 -8.53
C LEU A 407 4.09 -2.53 -9.42
N PRO A 408 4.84 -1.51 -9.87
CA PRO A 408 4.32 -0.47 -10.76
C PRO A 408 3.77 -1.04 -12.07
N ALA A 409 2.85 -0.30 -12.69
CA ALA A 409 2.19 -0.73 -13.92
C ALA A 409 3.17 -0.88 -15.10
N ASP A 410 4.29 -0.17 -15.10
CA ASP A 410 5.29 -0.16 -16.17
C ASP A 410 6.03 -1.50 -16.34
N TYR A 411 6.00 -2.35 -15.31
CA TYR A 411 6.57 -3.70 -15.35
C TYR A 411 5.56 -4.77 -15.79
N LEU A 412 4.32 -4.39 -16.06
CA LEU A 412 3.27 -5.29 -16.49
C LEU A 412 3.11 -5.22 -18.01
N PRO A 413 2.68 -6.31 -18.67
CA PRO A 413 2.31 -6.24 -20.07
C PRO A 413 1.26 -5.14 -20.29
N PRO A 414 1.33 -4.40 -21.41
CA PRO A 414 0.36 -3.36 -21.71
C PRO A 414 -1.05 -3.94 -21.63
N ALA A 415 -1.96 -3.19 -21.00
CA ALA A 415 -3.35 -3.59 -20.93
C ALA A 415 -3.89 -3.78 -22.36
N PRO A 416 -4.73 -4.80 -22.62
CA PRO A 416 -5.38 -4.92 -23.91
C PRO A 416 -6.12 -3.61 -24.18
N GLN A 417 -5.80 -2.97 -25.31
CA GLN A 417 -6.56 -1.81 -25.78
C GLN A 417 -7.99 -2.30 -25.99
N ILE A 418 -8.93 -1.73 -25.24
CA ILE A 418 -10.36 -1.91 -25.50
C ILE A 418 -10.67 -0.85 -26.55
N TRP A 419 -10.87 -1.30 -27.79
CA TRP A 419 -11.24 -0.46 -28.93
C TRP A 419 -12.74 -0.21 -28.94
#